data_AF-A0AAU2N9W7-F1
#
_entry.id   AF-A0AAU2N9W7-F1
#
_cell.length_a   1.000
_cell.length_b   1.000
_cell.length_c   1.000
_cell.angle_alpha   90.00
_cell.angle_beta   90.00
_cell.angle_gamma   90.00
#
_symmetry.space_group_name_H-M   'P 1'
#
loop_
_entity.id
_entity.type
_entity.pdbx_description
1 polymer ?
#
loop_
_entity_poly.entity_id
_entity_poly.type
_entity_poly.pdbx_seq_one_letter_code
_entity_poly.pdbx_strand_id
1 'polypeptide(L)'
;MASTLPGLAALAAAVFTWTQVGQASKELRVSEEGQITNRFNSAVVNLGASSLHVRIGGIYALGRIMQDSARDEPAVTSVLSAYIRDKVPRNAEKPEDPAVLPADVAAALTVLANRPVEPRPSIPNLTDVSLTGLDDVSLPLFKGTGLTKRNFRYADLRGSDLSGVLLSNFDFHHAILAANWENSHLAKCDLSEALLRGANLANVNFYYSNLSRADLGHANLSGAAIRHDTTFSNADFSAADLTDADLNHGILTGVKLAKANLTHTNLSGADLRGADLRDVDFSTADLRGADLRGAKMSGADLEGAKMDKNTLGVPQ
;
A
#
# COMPACT_ATOMS: atom_id res chain seq x y z
N MET A 1 -22.74 -18.96 69.78
CA MET A 1 -22.21 -17.93 68.85
C MET A 1 -20.74 -18.24 68.48
N ALA A 2 -20.45 -19.37 67.82
CA ALA A 2 -19.05 -19.80 67.63
C ALA A 2 -18.79 -20.61 66.34
N SER A 3 -19.43 -20.26 65.21
CA SER A 3 -19.23 -20.99 63.93
C SER A 3 -18.94 -20.09 62.71
N THR A 4 -18.89 -18.77 62.85
CA THR A 4 -18.67 -17.84 61.72
C THR A 4 -17.21 -17.37 61.56
N LEU A 5 -16.37 -17.57 62.58
CA LEU A 5 -14.97 -17.11 62.58
C LEU A 5 -14.09 -17.73 61.47
N PRO A 6 -14.14 -19.06 61.22
CA PRO A 6 -13.29 -19.68 60.20
C PRO A 6 -13.63 -19.22 58.77
N GLY A 7 -14.93 -19.02 58.49
CA GLY A 7 -15.40 -18.53 57.19
C GLY A 7 -14.96 -17.08 56.91
N LEU A 8 -14.98 -16.22 57.93
CA LEU A 8 -14.50 -14.85 57.83
C LEU A 8 -12.98 -14.78 57.61
N ALA A 9 -12.21 -15.63 58.29
CA ALA A 9 -10.75 -15.71 58.08
C ALA A 9 -10.40 -16.21 56.67
N ALA A 10 -11.13 -17.20 56.14
CA ALA A 10 -10.95 -17.69 54.78
C ALA A 10 -11.28 -16.62 53.72
N LEU A 11 -12.37 -15.87 53.91
CA LEU A 11 -12.73 -14.74 53.05
C LEU A 11 -11.68 -13.62 53.09
N ALA A 12 -11.19 -13.26 54.28
CA ALA A 12 -10.14 -12.26 54.42
C ALA A 12 -8.83 -12.70 53.75
N ALA A 13 -8.45 -13.98 53.89
CA ALA A 13 -7.29 -14.55 53.21
C ALA A 13 -7.46 -14.56 51.68
N ALA A 14 -8.65 -14.89 51.19
CA ALA A 14 -8.96 -14.86 49.75
C ALA A 14 -8.89 -13.44 49.18
N VAL A 15 -9.47 -12.45 49.86
CA VAL A 15 -9.39 -11.03 49.47
C VAL A 15 -7.93 -10.55 49.50
N PHE A 16 -7.19 -10.86 50.56
CA PHE A 16 -5.78 -10.50 50.66
C PHE A 16 -4.96 -11.10 49.52
N THR A 17 -5.16 -12.39 49.23
CA THR A 17 -4.47 -13.08 48.12
C THR A 17 -4.83 -12.44 46.78
N TRP A 18 -6.10 -12.11 46.55
CA TRP A 18 -6.54 -11.39 45.34
C TRP A 18 -5.84 -10.03 45.23
N THR A 19 -5.77 -9.26 46.31
CA THR A 19 -5.09 -7.95 46.30
C THR A 19 -3.59 -8.08 46.04
N GLN A 20 -2.93 -9.08 46.62
CA GLN A 20 -1.51 -9.37 46.41
C GLN A 20 -1.22 -9.80 44.96
N VAL A 21 -2.03 -10.71 44.41
CA VAL A 21 -1.94 -11.09 42.98
C VAL A 21 -2.14 -9.85 42.11
N GLY A 22 -3.11 -8.99 42.43
CA GLY A 22 -3.33 -7.73 41.72
C GLY A 22 -2.15 -6.74 41.80
N GLN A 23 -1.43 -6.70 42.92
CA GLN A 23 -0.22 -5.89 43.09
C GLN A 23 0.95 -6.49 42.31
N ALA A 24 1.21 -7.79 42.44
CA ALA A 24 2.26 -8.49 41.72
C ALA A 24 2.08 -8.39 40.19
N SER A 25 0.85 -8.52 39.68
CA SER A 25 0.56 -8.32 38.25
C SER A 25 0.83 -6.87 37.79
N LYS A 26 0.59 -5.86 38.65
CA LYS A 26 0.93 -4.46 38.34
C LYS A 26 2.43 -4.24 38.32
N GLU A 27 3.17 -4.80 39.28
CA GLU A 27 4.63 -4.70 39.34
C GLU A 27 5.29 -5.40 38.15
N LEU A 28 4.81 -6.59 37.79
CA LEU A 28 5.28 -7.31 36.60
C LEU A 28 5.07 -6.46 35.35
N ARG A 29 3.88 -5.87 35.18
CA ARG A 29 3.58 -5.00 34.04
C ARG A 29 4.49 -3.77 33.99
N VAL A 30 4.74 -3.11 35.13
CA VAL A 30 5.66 -1.97 35.19
C VAL A 30 7.09 -2.37 34.84
N SER A 31 7.54 -3.56 35.27
CA SER A 31 8.85 -4.11 34.93
C SER A 31 8.97 -4.43 33.43
N GLU A 32 7.97 -5.09 32.85
CA GLU A 32 7.90 -5.39 31.41
C GLU A 32 7.92 -4.10 30.58
N GLU A 33 7.12 -3.09 30.95
CA GLU A 33 7.11 -1.77 30.31
C GLU A 33 8.49 -1.08 30.38
N GLY A 34 9.17 -1.17 31.53
CA GLY A 34 10.53 -0.65 31.69
C GLY A 34 11.55 -1.37 30.79
N GLN A 35 11.44 -2.68 30.63
CA GLN A 35 12.31 -3.47 29.74
C GLN A 35 12.10 -3.12 28.27
N ILE A 36 10.86 -2.95 27.82
CA ILE A 36 10.55 -2.54 26.45
C ILE A 36 11.10 -1.15 26.16
N THR A 37 10.90 -0.20 27.08
CA THR A 37 11.43 1.17 26.96
C THR A 37 12.96 1.17 26.81
N ASN A 38 13.67 0.39 27.63
CA ASN A 38 15.13 0.28 27.55
C ASN A 38 15.61 -0.36 26.23
N ARG A 39 14.92 -1.40 25.75
CA ARG A 39 15.19 -2.03 24.44
C ARG A 39 14.96 -1.03 23.30
N PHE A 40 13.88 -0.26 23.37
CA PHE A 40 13.53 0.75 22.37
C PHE A 40 14.60 1.84 22.29
N ASN A 41 14.95 2.47 23.42
CA ASN A 41 15.98 3.51 23.47
C ASN A 41 17.34 3.00 22.94
N SER A 42 17.73 1.79 23.33
CA SER A 42 18.98 1.18 22.85
C SER A 42 18.96 0.94 21.33
N ALA A 43 17.82 0.50 20.79
CA ALA A 43 17.65 0.26 19.37
C ALA A 43 17.67 1.58 18.57
N VAL A 44 17.06 2.65 19.08
CA VAL A 44 17.10 3.99 18.48
C VAL A 44 18.52 4.54 18.45
N VAL A 45 19.29 4.41 19.53
CA VAL A 45 20.71 4.81 19.57
C VAL A 45 21.52 4.09 18.48
N ASN A 46 21.25 2.80 18.27
CA ASN A 46 21.94 2.02 17.24
C ASN A 46 21.65 2.50 15.81
N LEU A 47 20.54 3.20 15.54
CA LEU A 47 20.27 3.78 14.22
C LEU A 47 21.26 4.89 13.84
N GLY A 48 21.83 5.59 14.83
CA GLY A 48 22.84 6.63 14.62
C GLY A 48 24.27 6.08 14.46
N ALA A 49 24.47 4.76 14.53
CA ALA A 49 25.80 4.16 14.47
C ALA A 49 26.44 4.30 13.08
N SER A 50 27.74 4.56 13.04
CA SER A 50 28.52 4.57 11.79
C SER A 50 28.58 3.17 11.13
N SER A 51 28.60 2.11 11.94
CA SER A 51 28.61 0.73 11.46
C SER A 51 27.25 0.28 10.94
N LEU A 52 27.19 -0.14 9.66
CA LEU A 52 25.99 -0.66 9.02
C LEU A 52 25.38 -1.85 9.78
N HIS A 53 26.21 -2.77 10.26
CA HIS A 53 25.75 -3.95 11.02
C HIS A 53 25.04 -3.56 12.32
N VAL A 54 25.52 -2.50 13.00
CA VAL A 54 24.90 -2.00 14.23
C VAL A 54 23.55 -1.34 13.92
N ARG A 55 23.46 -0.55 12.84
CA ARG A 55 22.19 0.04 12.39
C ARG A 55 21.15 -1.01 12.06
N ILE A 56 21.51 -2.01 11.27
CA ILE A 56 20.63 -3.14 10.92
C ILE A 56 20.18 -3.90 12.18
N GLY A 57 21.09 -4.12 13.14
CA GLY A 57 20.75 -4.72 14.43
C GLY A 57 19.73 -3.89 15.23
N GLY A 58 19.86 -2.57 15.22
CA GLY A 58 18.89 -1.63 15.80
C GLY A 58 17.52 -1.71 15.11
N ILE A 59 17.50 -1.71 13.78
CA ILE A 59 16.27 -1.81 12.98
C ILE A 59 15.50 -3.10 13.29
N TYR A 60 16.16 -4.26 13.30
CA TYR A 60 15.47 -5.52 13.64
C TYR A 60 15.13 -5.64 15.13
N ALA A 61 15.85 -4.96 16.02
CA ALA A 61 15.44 -4.84 17.42
C ALA A 61 14.14 -4.05 17.56
N LEU A 62 14.00 -2.92 16.83
CA LEU A 62 12.75 -2.18 16.73
C LEU A 62 11.63 -3.04 16.12
N GLY A 63 11.93 -3.79 15.06
CA GLY A 63 10.97 -4.72 14.45
C GLY A 63 10.46 -5.79 15.41
N ARG A 64 11.30 -6.31 16.31
CA ARG A 64 10.84 -7.22 17.37
C ARG A 64 9.93 -6.52 18.37
N ILE A 65 10.28 -5.31 18.82
CA ILE A 65 9.43 -4.51 19.72
C ILE A 65 8.06 -4.25 19.10
N MET A 66 8.03 -3.92 17.82
CA MET A 66 6.80 -3.71 17.03
C MET A 66 5.86 -4.93 17.03
N GLN A 67 6.42 -6.15 17.01
CA GLN A 67 5.64 -7.39 17.06
C GLN A 67 5.25 -7.76 18.50
N ASP A 68 6.15 -7.52 19.47
CA ASP A 68 5.96 -7.87 20.87
C ASP A 68 4.97 -6.91 21.58
N SER A 69 4.83 -5.67 21.09
CA SER A 69 4.02 -4.61 21.73
C SER A 69 3.22 -3.78 20.72
N ALA A 70 1.92 -4.06 20.65
CA ALA A 70 0.97 -3.26 19.87
C ALA A 70 0.88 -1.79 20.35
N ARG A 71 1.27 -1.51 21.60
CA ARG A 71 1.32 -0.14 22.14
C ARG A 71 2.46 0.67 21.54
N ASP A 72 3.60 0.04 21.28
CA ASP A 72 4.84 0.70 20.82
C ASP A 72 5.00 0.66 19.29
N GLU A 73 4.21 -0.17 18.60
CA GLU A 73 4.16 -0.27 17.15
C GLU A 73 4.09 1.09 16.43
N PRO A 74 3.23 2.07 16.83
CA PRO A 74 3.19 3.37 16.16
C PRO A 74 4.47 4.19 16.32
N ALA A 75 5.14 4.08 17.47
CA ALA A 75 6.41 4.76 17.73
C ALA A 75 7.53 4.16 16.88
N VAL A 76 7.58 2.83 16.79
CA VAL A 76 8.52 2.13 15.91
C VAL A 76 8.30 2.52 14.45
N THR A 77 7.07 2.50 13.96
CA THR A 77 6.74 2.91 12.59
C THR A 77 7.18 4.34 12.30
N SER A 78 6.94 5.27 13.24
CA SER A 78 7.33 6.67 13.12
C SER A 78 8.86 6.84 13.04
N VAL A 79 9.60 6.12 13.89
CA VAL A 79 11.08 6.16 13.91
C VAL A 79 11.65 5.59 12.62
N LEU A 80 11.19 4.43 12.17
CA LEU A 80 11.70 3.80 10.94
C LEU A 80 11.33 4.61 9.69
N SER A 81 10.13 5.19 9.65
CA SER A 81 9.71 6.10 8.58
C SER A 81 10.60 7.35 8.53
N ALA A 82 10.90 7.95 9.69
CA ALA A 82 11.82 9.09 9.76
C ALA A 82 13.25 8.72 9.35
N TYR A 83 13.72 7.54 9.76
CA TYR A 83 15.01 7.00 9.35
C TYR A 83 15.12 6.87 7.82
N ILE A 84 14.10 6.31 7.17
CA ILE A 84 14.08 6.18 5.70
C ILE A 84 14.09 7.56 5.04
N ARG A 85 13.27 8.50 5.50
CA ARG A 85 13.24 9.88 4.97
C ARG A 85 14.58 10.61 5.09
N ASP A 86 15.35 10.36 6.15
CA ASP A 86 16.71 10.90 6.32
C ASP A 86 17.71 10.28 5.33
N LYS A 87 17.61 8.97 5.08
CA LYS A 87 18.58 8.23 4.26
C LYS A 87 18.39 8.37 2.77
N VAL A 88 17.15 8.51 2.31
CA VAL A 88 16.83 8.54 0.89
C VAL A 88 15.83 9.66 0.57
N PRO A 89 16.18 10.93 0.82
CA PRO A 89 15.30 12.05 0.46
C PRO A 89 15.12 12.13 -1.06
N ARG A 90 13.94 12.55 -1.54
CA ARG A 90 13.61 12.64 -2.98
C ARG A 90 14.65 13.40 -3.79
N ASN A 91 15.20 14.49 -3.23
CA ASN A 91 16.14 15.39 -3.90
C ASN A 91 17.61 14.99 -3.70
N ALA A 92 17.90 13.79 -3.21
CA ALA A 92 19.27 13.28 -3.23
C ALA A 92 19.80 13.28 -4.69
N GLU A 93 21.09 13.54 -4.87
CA GLU A 93 21.73 13.34 -6.17
C GLU A 93 21.40 11.93 -6.65
N LYS A 94 20.85 11.81 -7.87
CA LYS A 94 20.53 10.51 -8.46
C LYS A 94 21.80 9.64 -8.36
N PRO A 95 21.73 8.48 -7.69
CA PRO A 95 22.90 7.60 -7.61
C PRO A 95 23.45 7.33 -9.01
N GLU A 96 24.78 7.28 -9.16
CA GLU A 96 25.43 6.88 -10.41
C GLU A 96 24.92 5.50 -10.90
N ASP A 97 24.49 4.65 -9.94
CA ASP A 97 23.77 3.41 -10.16
C ASP A 97 22.41 3.43 -9.44
N PRO A 98 21.31 3.81 -10.11
CA PRO A 98 19.97 3.91 -9.50
C PRO A 98 19.38 2.56 -9.05
N ALA A 99 20.12 1.46 -9.17
CA ALA A 99 19.60 0.11 -9.04
C ALA A 99 19.62 -0.48 -7.61
N VAL A 100 20.34 0.09 -6.64
CA VAL A 100 20.53 -0.58 -5.34
C VAL A 100 20.13 0.29 -4.15
N LEU A 101 19.04 -0.09 -3.50
CA LEU A 101 18.58 0.51 -2.24
C LEU A 101 19.58 0.22 -1.10
N PRO A 102 19.94 1.19 -0.25
CA PRO A 102 20.83 0.95 0.89
C PRO A 102 20.30 -0.17 1.80
N ALA A 103 21.20 -1.06 2.25
CA ALA A 103 20.81 -2.28 2.98
C ALA A 103 20.06 -2.00 4.30
N ASP A 104 20.38 -0.90 4.98
CA ASP A 104 19.66 -0.46 6.18
C ASP A 104 18.29 0.14 5.86
N VAL A 105 18.14 0.85 4.73
CA VAL A 105 16.83 1.30 4.24
C VAL A 105 15.95 0.11 3.86
N ALA A 106 16.51 -0.88 3.16
CA ALA A 106 15.82 -2.13 2.84
C ALA A 106 15.39 -2.89 4.11
N ALA A 107 16.26 -2.95 5.14
CA ALA A 107 15.92 -3.55 6.42
C ALA A 107 14.77 -2.79 7.12
N ALA A 108 14.80 -1.45 7.11
CA ALA A 108 13.73 -0.63 7.71
C ALA A 108 12.40 -0.83 6.98
N LEU A 109 12.40 -0.81 5.64
CA LEU A 109 11.21 -1.13 4.84
C LEU A 109 10.73 -2.56 5.07
N THR A 110 11.63 -3.53 5.28
CA THR A 110 11.27 -4.91 5.59
C THR A 110 10.51 -4.98 6.91
N VAL A 111 10.97 -4.27 7.93
CA VAL A 111 10.26 -4.20 9.21
C VAL A 111 8.88 -3.57 9.02
N LEU A 112 8.78 -2.43 8.33
CA LEU A 112 7.50 -1.77 8.05
C LEU A 112 6.55 -2.67 7.25
N ALA A 113 7.05 -3.37 6.23
CA ALA A 113 6.28 -4.28 5.38
C ALA A 113 5.75 -5.53 6.10
N ASN A 114 6.30 -5.85 7.27
CA ASN A 114 5.88 -6.98 8.09
C ASN A 114 5.14 -6.54 9.36
N ARG A 115 4.75 -5.27 9.47
CA ARG A 115 3.98 -4.78 10.63
C ARG A 115 2.65 -5.52 10.81
N PRO A 116 2.16 -5.67 12.05
CA PRO A 116 0.88 -6.31 12.34
C PRO A 116 -0.30 -5.68 11.57
N VAL A 117 -1.26 -6.51 11.19
CA VAL A 117 -2.54 -6.06 10.63
C VAL A 117 -3.52 -5.96 11.80
N GLU A 118 -4.07 -4.76 12.04
CA GLU A 118 -5.13 -4.46 13.03
C GLU A 118 -4.73 -4.39 14.53
N PRO A 119 -5.48 -3.62 15.37
CA PRO A 119 -6.73 -2.91 15.10
C PRO A 119 -6.59 -1.42 14.76
N ARG A 120 -5.40 -0.82 14.92
CA ARG A 120 -5.14 0.57 14.55
C ARG A 120 -3.86 0.62 13.73
N PRO A 121 -3.94 0.54 12.39
CA PRO A 121 -2.74 0.53 11.58
C PRO A 121 -2.01 1.84 11.80
N SER A 122 -0.78 1.78 12.30
CA SER A 122 0.12 2.92 12.15
C SER A 122 0.32 3.18 10.66
N ILE A 123 0.53 4.45 10.32
CA ILE A 123 0.70 4.90 8.94
C ILE A 123 2.20 5.06 8.70
N PRO A 124 2.83 4.20 7.89
CA PRO A 124 4.19 4.46 7.43
C PRO A 124 4.21 5.78 6.64
N ASN A 125 4.93 6.77 7.16
CA ASN A 125 5.09 8.07 6.49
C ASN A 125 6.39 8.07 5.67
N LEU A 126 6.25 7.71 4.41
CA LEU A 126 7.30 7.61 3.42
C LEU A 126 7.11 8.70 2.35
N THR A 127 6.77 9.91 2.80
CA THR A 127 6.63 11.08 1.91
C THR A 127 7.99 11.63 1.50
N ASP A 128 8.06 12.15 0.28
CA ASP A 128 9.23 12.83 -0.28
C ASP A 128 10.53 12.01 -0.18
N VAL A 129 10.45 10.70 -0.43
CA VAL A 129 11.62 9.81 -0.50
C VAL A 129 11.90 9.35 -1.93
N SER A 130 13.13 8.92 -2.20
CA SER A 130 13.49 8.18 -3.42
C SER A 130 13.69 6.70 -3.06
N LEU A 131 12.78 5.85 -3.52
CA LEU A 131 12.84 4.39 -3.36
C LEU A 131 13.11 3.70 -4.70
N THR A 132 13.75 4.40 -5.64
CA THR A 132 14.21 3.81 -6.89
C THR A 132 15.12 2.60 -6.59
N GLY A 133 15.01 1.55 -7.39
CA GLY A 133 15.74 0.30 -7.15
C GLY A 133 15.12 -0.63 -6.10
N LEU A 134 13.97 -0.26 -5.48
CA LEU A 134 13.23 -1.20 -4.65
C LEU A 134 12.63 -2.34 -5.49
N ASP A 135 12.87 -3.57 -5.06
CA ASP A 135 12.38 -4.78 -5.72
C ASP A 135 11.84 -5.84 -4.74
N ASP A 136 11.31 -6.93 -5.30
CA ASP A 136 10.77 -8.07 -4.58
C ASP A 136 11.80 -8.81 -3.70
N VAL A 137 13.07 -8.80 -4.09
CA VAL A 137 14.14 -9.54 -3.39
C VAL A 137 14.59 -8.76 -2.15
N SER A 138 14.49 -7.44 -2.21
CA SER A 138 14.91 -6.52 -1.16
C SER A 138 14.11 -6.66 0.14
N LEU A 139 12.88 -7.18 0.08
CA LEU A 139 11.96 -7.24 1.23
C LEU A 139 11.45 -8.67 1.49
N PRO A 140 12.13 -9.46 2.34
CA PRO A 140 11.67 -10.80 2.70
C PRO A 140 10.40 -10.76 3.57
N LEU A 141 9.50 -11.73 3.34
CA LEU A 141 8.38 -12.02 4.24
C LEU A 141 8.90 -12.80 5.46
N PHE A 142 8.52 -12.40 6.67
CA PHE A 142 8.82 -13.20 7.86
C PHE A 142 7.84 -14.37 7.98
N LYS A 143 8.39 -15.57 8.21
CA LYS A 143 7.57 -16.74 8.53
C LYS A 143 6.80 -16.50 9.83
N GLY A 144 5.51 -16.84 9.83
CA GLY A 144 4.66 -16.79 11.03
C GLY A 144 3.79 -15.55 11.17
N THR A 145 3.90 -14.55 10.28
CA THR A 145 3.03 -13.36 10.30
C THR A 145 1.62 -13.63 9.77
N GLY A 146 1.39 -14.77 9.12
CA GLY A 146 0.12 -15.08 8.44
C GLY A 146 -0.14 -14.22 7.20
N LEU A 147 0.78 -13.32 6.85
CA LEU A 147 0.64 -12.41 5.71
C LEU A 147 0.92 -13.13 4.40
N THR A 148 0.05 -12.88 3.42
CA THR A 148 0.21 -13.34 2.04
C THR A 148 0.86 -12.30 1.14
N LYS A 149 0.89 -11.03 1.58
CA LYS A 149 1.42 -9.87 0.86
C LYS A 149 2.26 -9.00 1.81
N ARG A 150 3.18 -8.22 1.24
CA ARG A 150 3.94 -7.19 1.98
C ARG A 150 3.02 -6.03 2.33
N ASN A 151 2.93 -5.71 3.61
CA ASN A 151 1.93 -4.80 4.17
C ASN A 151 2.37 -3.33 4.10
N PHE A 152 1.88 -2.62 3.10
CA PHE A 152 1.98 -1.16 2.95
C PHE A 152 0.59 -0.50 3.00
N ARG A 153 -0.39 -1.16 3.62
CA ARG A 153 -1.74 -0.58 3.80
C ARG A 153 -1.64 0.79 4.46
N TYR A 154 -2.47 1.73 4.04
CA TYR A 154 -2.50 3.10 4.58
C TYR A 154 -1.19 3.90 4.47
N ALA A 155 -0.11 3.36 3.87
CA ALA A 155 1.15 4.07 3.79
C ALA A 155 1.00 5.38 3.01
N ASP A 156 1.73 6.40 3.43
CA ASP A 156 1.76 7.69 2.75
C ASP A 156 3.06 7.84 1.99
N LEU A 157 2.98 7.77 0.67
CA LEU A 157 4.09 7.86 -0.28
C LEU A 157 3.99 9.14 -1.13
N ARG A 158 3.21 10.14 -0.69
CA ARG A 158 3.04 11.38 -1.44
C ARG A 158 4.38 12.05 -1.72
N GLY A 159 4.51 12.54 -2.96
CA GLY A 159 5.71 13.23 -3.38
C GLY A 159 6.95 12.33 -3.42
N SER A 160 6.81 11.00 -3.37
CA SER A 160 7.96 10.10 -3.46
C SER A 160 8.30 9.75 -4.92
N ASP A 161 9.52 9.28 -5.12
CA ASP A 161 10.00 8.75 -6.39
C ASP A 161 10.19 7.24 -6.28
N LEU A 162 9.29 6.50 -6.92
CA LEU A 162 9.30 5.06 -7.05
C LEU A 162 9.36 4.68 -8.54
N SER A 163 9.99 5.48 -9.39
CA SER A 163 10.15 5.09 -10.80
C SER A 163 11.01 3.82 -10.94
N GLY A 164 10.59 2.92 -11.82
CA GLY A 164 11.29 1.68 -12.15
C GLY A 164 11.29 0.60 -11.05
N VAL A 165 10.48 0.74 -10.00
CA VAL A 165 10.43 -0.28 -8.93
C VAL A 165 9.77 -1.57 -9.42
N LEU A 166 10.18 -2.70 -8.85
CA LEU A 166 9.68 -4.02 -9.21
C LEU A 166 8.97 -4.67 -8.02
N LEU A 167 7.68 -4.39 -7.87
CA LEU A 167 6.88 -4.78 -6.72
C LEU A 167 5.77 -5.76 -7.12
N SER A 168 5.90 -7.00 -6.67
CA SER A 168 4.88 -8.03 -6.80
C SER A 168 4.29 -8.40 -5.44
N ASN A 169 2.98 -8.66 -5.37
CA ASN A 169 2.33 -9.12 -4.12
C ASN A 169 2.49 -8.14 -2.93
N PHE A 170 2.37 -6.84 -3.18
CA PHE A 170 2.27 -5.84 -2.13
C PHE A 170 0.80 -5.52 -1.84
N ASP A 171 0.49 -5.19 -0.59
CA ASP A 171 -0.81 -4.68 -0.17
C ASP A 171 -0.66 -3.18 0.15
N PHE A 172 -1.15 -2.36 -0.77
CA PHE A 172 -1.27 -0.91 -0.70
C PHE A 172 -2.72 -0.44 -0.49
N HIS A 173 -3.60 -1.32 0.01
CA HIS A 173 -4.98 -0.94 0.26
C HIS A 173 -5.07 0.29 1.17
N HIS A 174 -5.90 1.26 0.79
CA HIS A 174 -6.01 2.59 1.42
C HIS A 174 -4.72 3.44 1.45
N ALA A 175 -3.65 3.06 0.76
CA ALA A 175 -2.43 3.86 0.75
C ALA A 175 -2.59 5.15 -0.06
N ILE A 176 -1.81 6.17 0.29
CA ILE A 176 -1.71 7.42 -0.47
C ILE A 176 -0.48 7.32 -1.36
N LEU A 177 -0.71 7.18 -2.66
CA LEU A 177 0.30 6.86 -3.67
C LEU A 177 0.43 7.94 -4.75
N ALA A 178 0.05 9.19 -4.43
CA ALA A 178 0.25 10.36 -5.30
C ALA A 178 1.75 10.69 -5.42
N ALA A 179 2.44 9.91 -6.24
CA ALA A 179 3.89 9.82 -6.35
C ALA A 179 4.31 9.55 -7.80
N ASN A 180 5.61 9.46 -8.05
CA ASN A 180 6.14 9.01 -9.33
C ASN A 180 6.32 7.49 -9.32
N TRP A 181 5.67 6.79 -10.24
CA TRP A 181 5.76 5.34 -10.45
C TRP A 181 6.15 4.99 -11.88
N GLU A 182 6.67 5.95 -12.64
CA GLU A 182 6.97 5.75 -14.05
C GLU A 182 7.81 4.49 -14.29
N ASN A 183 7.43 3.69 -15.29
CA ASN A 183 8.11 2.46 -15.68
C ASN A 183 8.14 1.37 -14.59
N SER A 184 7.31 1.46 -13.56
CA SER A 184 7.29 0.50 -12.46
C SER A 184 6.44 -0.75 -12.76
N HIS A 185 6.78 -1.85 -12.11
CA HIS A 185 6.02 -3.08 -12.13
C HIS A 185 5.27 -3.24 -10.79
N LEU A 186 3.94 -3.21 -10.84
CA LEU A 186 3.05 -3.33 -9.69
C LEU A 186 2.11 -4.52 -9.90
N ALA A 187 2.66 -5.72 -10.13
CA ALA A 187 1.85 -6.91 -10.43
C ALA A 187 1.32 -7.61 -9.18
N LYS A 188 0.12 -8.20 -9.26
CA LYS A 188 -0.54 -8.92 -8.16
C LYS A 188 -0.68 -8.10 -6.87
N CYS A 189 -0.58 -6.78 -6.99
CA CYS A 189 -0.66 -5.87 -5.87
C CYS A 189 -2.14 -5.61 -5.55
N ASP A 190 -2.43 -5.41 -4.27
CA ASP A 190 -3.70 -4.83 -3.85
C ASP A 190 -3.52 -3.33 -3.72
N LEU A 191 -4.14 -2.54 -4.59
CA LEU A 191 -4.22 -1.09 -4.50
C LEU A 191 -5.69 -0.65 -4.38
N SER A 192 -6.57 -1.53 -3.90
CA SER A 192 -7.97 -1.18 -3.74
C SER A 192 -8.12 -0.03 -2.75
N GLU A 193 -8.98 0.91 -3.08
CA GLU A 193 -9.24 2.12 -2.29
C GLU A 193 -7.98 3.00 -2.04
N ALA A 194 -6.92 2.81 -2.82
CA ALA A 194 -5.73 3.66 -2.77
C ALA A 194 -5.99 5.03 -3.42
N LEU A 195 -5.26 6.05 -2.95
CA LEU A 195 -5.33 7.41 -3.46
C LEU A 195 -4.13 7.70 -4.37
N LEU A 196 -4.35 7.61 -5.68
CA LEU A 196 -3.37 7.82 -6.77
C LEU A 196 -3.64 9.10 -7.56
N ARG A 197 -4.45 10.02 -7.03
CA ARG A 197 -4.84 11.25 -7.72
C ARG A 197 -3.62 12.05 -8.16
N GLY A 198 -3.51 12.33 -9.46
CA GLY A 198 -2.37 13.05 -10.04
C GLY A 198 -1.03 12.31 -10.02
N ALA A 199 -1.01 11.01 -9.70
CA ALA A 199 0.21 10.21 -9.74
C ALA A 199 0.73 10.08 -11.18
N ASN A 200 2.05 9.98 -11.32
CA ASN A 200 2.65 9.58 -12.59
C ASN A 200 2.76 8.05 -12.61
N LEU A 201 1.95 7.40 -13.45
CA LEU A 201 1.85 5.96 -13.66
C LEU A 201 2.16 5.58 -15.11
N ALA A 202 2.88 6.45 -15.83
CA ALA A 202 3.23 6.18 -17.22
C ALA A 202 4.04 4.89 -17.35
N ASN A 203 3.68 4.07 -18.33
CA ASN A 203 4.27 2.75 -18.59
C ASN A 203 4.23 1.77 -17.40
N VAL A 204 3.39 2.02 -16.38
CA VAL A 204 3.26 1.09 -15.25
C VAL A 204 2.60 -0.21 -15.71
N ASN A 205 3.11 -1.33 -15.21
CA ASN A 205 2.50 -2.63 -15.37
C ASN A 205 1.67 -3.01 -14.14
N PHE A 206 0.36 -3.22 -14.33
CA PHE A 206 -0.59 -3.57 -13.27
C PHE A 206 -1.07 -5.03 -13.31
N TYR A 207 -0.38 -5.95 -13.99
CA TYR A 207 -0.90 -7.30 -14.22
C TYR A 207 -1.41 -8.00 -12.96
N TYR A 208 -2.65 -8.52 -13.02
CA TYR A 208 -3.34 -9.19 -11.92
C TYR A 208 -3.56 -8.34 -10.66
N SER A 209 -3.43 -7.02 -10.75
CA SER A 209 -3.62 -6.14 -9.60
C SER A 209 -5.08 -5.74 -9.39
N ASN A 210 -5.39 -5.41 -8.15
CA ASN A 210 -6.70 -4.92 -7.76
C ASN A 210 -6.61 -3.42 -7.50
N LEU A 211 -7.26 -2.62 -8.33
CA LEU A 211 -7.40 -1.17 -8.17
C LEU A 211 -8.87 -0.78 -7.99
N SER A 212 -9.71 -1.71 -7.52
CA SER A 212 -11.13 -1.45 -7.26
C SER A 212 -11.28 -0.26 -6.31
N ARG A 213 -12.16 0.69 -6.67
CA ARG A 213 -12.46 1.90 -5.89
C ARG A 213 -11.25 2.84 -5.66
N ALA A 214 -10.13 2.66 -6.36
CA ALA A 214 -9.01 3.58 -6.27
C ALA A 214 -9.37 4.96 -6.88
N ASP A 215 -8.77 6.03 -6.35
CA ASP A 215 -8.84 7.38 -6.94
C ASP A 215 -7.61 7.61 -7.82
N LEU A 216 -7.79 7.59 -9.12
CA LEU A 216 -6.81 7.81 -10.18
C LEU A 216 -7.11 9.13 -10.94
N GLY A 217 -7.92 10.03 -10.37
CA GLY A 217 -8.30 11.28 -11.05
C GLY A 217 -7.07 12.11 -11.41
N HIS A 218 -7.04 12.65 -12.63
CA HIS A 218 -5.89 13.39 -13.19
C HIS A 218 -4.55 12.64 -13.19
N ALA A 219 -4.53 11.33 -12.94
CA ALA A 219 -3.29 10.55 -13.02
C ALA A 219 -2.84 10.42 -14.48
N ASN A 220 -1.53 10.29 -14.68
CA ASN A 220 -0.96 9.95 -15.98
C ASN A 220 -0.75 8.43 -16.05
N LEU A 221 -1.54 7.72 -16.84
CA LEU A 221 -1.40 6.30 -17.15
C LEU A 221 -0.99 6.07 -18.61
N SER A 222 -0.36 7.05 -19.27
CA SER A 222 0.04 6.91 -20.67
C SER A 222 0.90 5.67 -20.88
N GLY A 223 0.56 4.81 -21.84
CA GLY A 223 1.29 3.58 -22.12
C GLY A 223 1.20 2.50 -21.01
N ALA A 224 0.37 2.67 -19.99
CA ALA A 224 0.24 1.69 -18.92
C ALA A 224 -0.27 0.34 -19.45
N ALA A 225 0.26 -0.75 -18.91
CA ALA A 225 -0.11 -2.11 -19.28
C ALA A 225 -1.08 -2.72 -18.25
N ILE A 226 -2.33 -2.86 -18.67
CA ILE A 226 -3.47 -3.27 -17.87
C ILE A 226 -4.12 -4.49 -18.55
N ARG A 227 -3.55 -5.66 -18.31
CA ARG A 227 -4.01 -6.95 -18.87
C ARG A 227 -4.26 -7.98 -17.78
N HIS A 228 -4.79 -9.14 -18.17
CA HIS A 228 -4.85 -10.35 -17.35
C HIS A 228 -5.58 -10.18 -16.02
N ASP A 229 -6.90 -10.01 -16.07
CA ASP A 229 -7.79 -9.95 -14.89
C ASP A 229 -7.50 -8.80 -13.91
N THR A 230 -6.75 -7.79 -14.34
CA THR A 230 -6.60 -6.55 -13.57
C THR A 230 -7.96 -5.87 -13.45
N THR A 231 -8.36 -5.52 -12.24
CA THR A 231 -9.67 -4.92 -11.95
C THR A 231 -9.56 -3.49 -11.47
N PHE A 232 -10.42 -2.64 -12.02
CA PHE A 232 -10.62 -1.24 -11.64
C PHE A 232 -12.07 -1.00 -11.25
N SER A 233 -12.82 -2.03 -10.84
CA SER A 233 -14.24 -1.89 -10.55
C SER A 233 -14.53 -0.71 -9.63
N ASN A 234 -15.35 0.23 -10.11
CA ASN A 234 -15.73 1.47 -9.44
C ASN A 234 -14.57 2.45 -9.13
N ALA A 235 -13.42 2.34 -9.79
CA ALA A 235 -12.34 3.30 -9.69
C ALA A 235 -12.69 4.64 -10.36
N ASP A 236 -12.02 5.71 -9.94
CA ASP A 236 -12.20 7.05 -10.49
C ASP A 236 -10.98 7.46 -11.32
N PHE A 237 -11.15 7.58 -12.63
CA PHE A 237 -10.17 8.07 -13.60
C PHE A 237 -10.56 9.42 -14.19
N SER A 238 -11.41 10.19 -13.50
CA SER A 238 -11.90 11.46 -14.05
C SER A 238 -10.73 12.37 -14.44
N ALA A 239 -10.73 12.83 -15.70
CA ALA A 239 -9.66 13.63 -16.30
C ALA A 239 -8.25 13.00 -16.26
N ALA A 240 -8.13 11.68 -16.14
CA ALA A 240 -6.86 10.97 -16.27
C ALA A 240 -6.42 10.88 -17.75
N ASP A 241 -5.11 10.71 -17.96
CA ASP A 241 -4.54 10.42 -19.26
C ASP A 241 -4.25 8.92 -19.38
N LEU A 242 -4.89 8.23 -20.32
CA LEU A 242 -4.64 6.83 -20.65
C LEU A 242 -4.21 6.66 -22.12
N THR A 243 -3.64 7.72 -22.72
CA THR A 243 -3.14 7.69 -24.11
C THR A 243 -2.20 6.51 -24.30
N ASP A 244 -2.39 5.76 -25.39
CA ASP A 244 -1.59 4.56 -25.72
C ASP A 244 -1.62 3.43 -24.67
N ALA A 245 -2.45 3.51 -23.63
CA ALA A 245 -2.56 2.46 -22.63
C ALA A 245 -3.18 1.20 -23.25
N ASP A 246 -2.80 0.05 -22.70
CA ASP A 246 -3.38 -1.22 -23.08
C ASP A 246 -4.25 -1.76 -21.94
N LEU A 247 -5.56 -1.73 -22.16
CA LEU A 247 -6.63 -2.17 -21.25
C LEU A 247 -7.39 -3.39 -21.81
N ASN A 248 -6.74 -4.18 -22.67
CA ASN A 248 -7.36 -5.33 -23.31
C ASN A 248 -7.86 -6.33 -22.25
N HIS A 249 -9.13 -6.73 -22.36
CA HIS A 249 -9.82 -7.60 -21.39
C HIS A 249 -9.79 -7.09 -19.93
N GLY A 250 -9.58 -5.79 -19.69
CA GLY A 250 -9.64 -5.21 -18.36
C GLY A 250 -11.06 -5.23 -17.77
N ILE A 251 -11.16 -5.34 -16.43
CA ILE A 251 -12.43 -5.24 -15.71
C ILE A 251 -12.61 -3.80 -15.24
N LEU A 252 -13.43 -3.03 -15.94
CA LEU A 252 -13.67 -1.59 -15.73
C LEU A 252 -15.16 -1.32 -15.40
N THR A 253 -15.80 -2.24 -14.70
CA THR A 253 -17.23 -2.09 -14.34
C THR A 253 -17.46 -0.89 -13.42
N GLY A 254 -18.42 -0.03 -13.78
CA GLY A 254 -18.80 1.13 -12.99
C GLY A 254 -17.71 2.20 -12.80
N VAL A 255 -16.63 2.16 -13.59
CA VAL A 255 -15.57 3.18 -13.51
C VAL A 255 -16.09 4.56 -13.87
N LYS A 256 -15.47 5.59 -13.30
CA LYS A 256 -15.67 6.98 -13.73
C LYS A 256 -14.51 7.39 -14.60
N LEU A 257 -14.76 7.67 -15.88
CA LEU A 257 -13.76 8.15 -16.83
C LEU A 257 -14.11 9.54 -17.36
N ALA A 258 -15.04 10.26 -16.73
CA ALA A 258 -15.51 11.52 -17.28
C ALA A 258 -14.34 12.48 -17.59
N LYS A 259 -14.28 12.98 -18.83
CA LYS A 259 -13.20 13.83 -19.37
C LYS A 259 -11.81 13.19 -19.45
N ALA A 260 -11.69 11.88 -19.31
CA ALA A 260 -10.42 11.18 -19.49
C ALA A 260 -10.03 11.15 -20.97
N ASN A 261 -8.72 11.11 -21.23
CA ASN A 261 -8.15 10.90 -22.54
C ASN A 261 -7.82 9.41 -22.73
N LEU A 262 -8.49 8.76 -23.69
CA LEU A 262 -8.26 7.37 -24.10
C LEU A 262 -7.88 7.29 -25.59
N THR A 263 -7.18 8.31 -26.09
CA THR A 263 -6.66 8.30 -27.46
C THR A 263 -5.69 7.15 -27.68
N HIS A 264 -5.81 6.46 -28.81
CA HIS A 264 -5.02 5.27 -29.18
C HIS A 264 -5.09 4.09 -28.18
N THR A 265 -5.93 4.15 -27.15
CA THR A 265 -6.02 3.11 -26.12
C THR A 265 -6.58 1.80 -26.70
N ASN A 266 -5.99 0.67 -26.30
CA ASN A 266 -6.57 -0.65 -26.61
C ASN A 266 -7.53 -1.10 -25.51
N LEU A 267 -8.83 -1.04 -25.76
CA LEU A 267 -9.91 -1.49 -24.88
C LEU A 267 -10.61 -2.76 -25.42
N SER A 268 -9.97 -3.48 -26.35
CA SER A 268 -10.60 -4.63 -26.96
C SER A 268 -10.98 -5.68 -25.91
N GLY A 269 -12.23 -6.15 -25.94
CA GLY A 269 -12.75 -7.11 -24.98
C GLY A 269 -12.91 -6.62 -23.53
N ALA A 270 -12.73 -5.31 -23.26
CA ALA A 270 -12.85 -4.75 -21.91
C ALA A 270 -14.30 -4.72 -21.41
N ASP A 271 -14.51 -4.91 -20.10
CA ASP A 271 -15.81 -4.82 -19.46
C ASP A 271 -16.03 -3.41 -18.90
N LEU A 272 -16.78 -2.56 -19.60
CA LEU A 272 -17.08 -1.17 -19.27
C LEU A 272 -18.54 -0.98 -18.83
N ARG A 273 -19.20 -2.06 -18.35
CA ARG A 273 -20.61 -1.99 -17.97
C ARG A 273 -20.84 -0.96 -16.88
N GLY A 274 -21.84 -0.09 -17.10
CA GLY A 274 -22.21 0.97 -16.15
C GLY A 274 -21.17 2.09 -16.01
N ALA A 275 -20.13 2.14 -16.84
CA ALA A 275 -19.10 3.18 -16.76
C ALA A 275 -19.65 4.58 -17.08
N ASP A 276 -19.09 5.60 -16.42
CA ASP A 276 -19.34 7.00 -16.76
C ASP A 276 -18.26 7.48 -17.73
N LEU A 277 -18.61 7.53 -19.02
CA LEU A 277 -17.74 7.85 -20.15
C LEU A 277 -18.09 9.21 -20.77
N ARG A 278 -18.69 10.12 -19.99
CA ARG A 278 -19.10 11.43 -20.48
C ARG A 278 -17.88 12.29 -20.83
N ASP A 279 -17.94 12.97 -21.96
CA ASP A 279 -16.87 13.83 -22.47
C ASP A 279 -15.50 13.12 -22.59
N VAL A 280 -15.49 11.78 -22.73
CA VAL A 280 -14.27 11.00 -22.93
C VAL A 280 -13.78 11.14 -24.36
N ASP A 281 -12.47 11.25 -24.55
CA ASP A 281 -11.85 11.16 -25.87
C ASP A 281 -11.41 9.70 -26.16
N PHE A 282 -12.12 9.00 -27.05
CA PHE A 282 -11.74 7.69 -27.56
C PHE A 282 -11.13 7.76 -28.97
N SER A 283 -10.63 8.92 -29.40
CA SER A 283 -10.14 9.09 -30.76
C SER A 283 -9.11 8.01 -31.10
N THR A 284 -9.37 7.26 -32.17
CA THR A 284 -8.56 6.14 -32.67
C THR A 284 -8.38 4.94 -31.71
N ALA A 285 -9.14 4.88 -30.61
CA ALA A 285 -9.12 3.76 -29.67
C ALA A 285 -9.66 2.46 -30.29
N ASP A 286 -9.28 1.31 -29.72
CA ASP A 286 -9.82 0.00 -30.11
C ASP A 286 -10.81 -0.52 -29.06
N LEU A 287 -12.11 -0.51 -29.38
CA LEU A 287 -13.22 -0.94 -28.52
C LEU A 287 -13.87 -2.25 -29.02
N ARG A 288 -13.22 -2.98 -29.94
CA ARG A 288 -13.78 -4.22 -30.50
C ARG A 288 -14.04 -5.25 -29.40
N GLY A 289 -15.25 -5.78 -29.32
CA GLY A 289 -15.64 -6.74 -28.30
C GLY A 289 -15.76 -6.20 -26.88
N ALA A 290 -15.58 -4.89 -26.65
CA ALA A 290 -15.83 -4.29 -25.33
C ALA A 290 -17.32 -4.41 -24.94
N ASP A 291 -17.64 -4.36 -23.65
CA ASP A 291 -19.03 -4.36 -23.17
C ASP A 291 -19.41 -3.01 -22.57
N LEU A 292 -20.11 -2.18 -23.34
CA LEU A 292 -20.56 -0.85 -22.92
C LEU A 292 -21.99 -0.83 -22.35
N ARG A 293 -22.59 -1.97 -21.98
CA ARG A 293 -23.99 -1.99 -21.52
C ARG A 293 -24.18 -1.11 -20.28
N GLY A 294 -25.12 -0.16 -20.38
CA GLY A 294 -25.41 0.79 -19.32
C GLY A 294 -24.37 1.90 -19.13
N ALA A 295 -23.36 2.00 -20.00
CA ALA A 295 -22.39 3.09 -19.96
C ALA A 295 -23.02 4.43 -20.38
N LYS A 296 -22.57 5.53 -19.78
CA LYS A 296 -23.01 6.90 -20.10
C LYS A 296 -21.99 7.55 -21.01
N MET A 297 -22.33 7.82 -22.27
CA MET A 297 -21.38 8.32 -23.28
C MET A 297 -21.74 9.70 -23.86
N SER A 298 -22.54 10.51 -23.15
CA SER A 298 -22.87 11.85 -23.67
C SER A 298 -21.60 12.70 -23.82
N GLY A 299 -21.37 13.24 -25.03
CA GLY A 299 -20.20 14.07 -25.32
C GLY A 299 -18.90 13.30 -25.59
N ALA A 300 -18.92 11.96 -25.60
CA ALA A 300 -17.75 11.19 -25.93
C ALA A 300 -17.34 11.38 -27.40
N ASP A 301 -16.05 11.57 -27.64
CA ASP A 301 -15.46 11.57 -28.98
C ASP A 301 -15.08 10.14 -29.37
N LEU A 302 -15.46 9.73 -30.57
CA LEU A 302 -15.22 8.39 -31.13
C LEU A 302 -14.57 8.48 -32.51
N GLU A 303 -13.98 9.63 -32.88
CA GLU A 303 -13.35 9.82 -34.19
C GLU A 303 -12.30 8.73 -34.44
N GLY A 304 -12.49 7.92 -35.48
CA GLY A 304 -11.58 6.82 -35.83
C GLY A 304 -11.57 5.64 -34.86
N ALA A 305 -12.42 5.63 -33.82
CA ALA A 305 -12.53 4.51 -32.89
C ALA A 305 -13.01 3.23 -33.59
N LYS A 306 -12.39 2.10 -33.29
CA LYS A 306 -12.74 0.79 -33.85
C LYS A 306 -13.77 0.11 -32.95
N MET A 307 -14.96 -0.14 -33.47
CA MET A 307 -16.04 -0.83 -32.75
C MET A 307 -16.60 -1.99 -33.60
N ASP A 308 -17.21 -2.98 -32.95
CA ASP A 308 -17.93 -4.06 -33.62
C ASP A 308 -19.34 -4.22 -33.05
N LYS A 309 -20.09 -5.20 -33.57
CA LYS A 309 -21.47 -5.47 -33.16
C LYS A 309 -21.63 -5.81 -31.67
N ASN A 310 -20.57 -6.29 -31.02
CA ASN A 310 -20.61 -6.69 -29.61
C ASN A 310 -20.36 -5.49 -28.68
N THR A 311 -19.70 -4.43 -29.18
CA THR A 311 -19.31 -3.23 -28.41
C THR A 311 -20.47 -2.60 -27.61
N LEU A 312 -21.68 -2.56 -28.19
CA LEU A 312 -22.87 -1.94 -27.58
C LEU A 312 -23.78 -2.96 -26.86
N GLY A 313 -23.38 -4.23 -26.79
CA GLY A 313 -24.15 -5.27 -26.12
C GLY A 313 -25.54 -5.52 -26.70
N VAL A 314 -25.73 -5.28 -28.00
CA VAL A 314 -26.96 -5.68 -28.70
C VAL A 314 -26.96 -7.21 -28.76
N PRO A 315 -27.92 -7.91 -28.13
CA PRO A 315 -28.02 -9.36 -28.22
C PRO A 315 -28.21 -9.78 -29.69
N GLN A 316 -27.60 -10.89 -30.10
CA GLN A 316 -27.96 -11.57 -31.35
C GLN A 316 -29.38 -12.15 -31.27
#